data_AF-A0A268BTG7-F1
#
_entry.id   AF-A0A268BTG7-F1
#
_cell.length_a   1.000
_cell.length_b   1.000
_cell.length_c   1.000
_cell.angle_alpha   90.00
_cell.angle_beta   90.00
_cell.angle_gamma   90.00
#
_symmetry.space_group_name_H-M   'P 1'
#
loop_
_entity.id
_entity.type
_entity.pdbx_description
1 polymer ?
#
loop_
_entity_poly.entity_id
_entity_poly.type
_entity_poly.pdbx_seq_one_letter_code
_entity_poly.pdbx_strand_id
1 'polypeptide(L)'
;MGFWIMVVLFSAIIIGISMIFKNKKPVMFIIPSGFAIVGMVLLILSFIIGGFSGMGMTMYSIALLISSAAALIVITFFGFLKSA
;
A
#
# COMPACT_ATOMS: atom_id res chain seq x y z
N MET A 1 13.14 14.14 -3.11
CA MET A 1 12.12 14.15 -4.19
C MET A 1 11.71 12.74 -4.63
N GLY A 2 12.62 11.78 -4.84
CA GLY A 2 12.27 10.43 -5.31
C GLY A 2 11.34 9.60 -4.40
N PHE A 3 11.47 9.72 -3.08
CA PHE A 3 10.64 8.96 -2.12
C PHE A 3 9.15 9.27 -2.24
N TRP A 4 8.78 10.55 -2.34
CA TRP A 4 7.39 10.98 -2.50
C TRP A 4 6.81 10.54 -3.84
N ILE A 5 7.61 10.58 -4.93
CA ILE A 5 7.22 10.05 -6.23
C ILE A 5 6.89 8.55 -6.14
N MET A 6 7.70 7.77 -5.43
CA MET A 6 7.48 6.33 -5.20
C MET A 6 6.17 6.06 -4.46
N VAL A 7 5.89 6.82 -3.39
CA VAL A 7 4.64 6.69 -2.63
C VAL A 7 3.43 6.98 -3.52
N VAL A 8 3.49 8.03 -4.34
CA VAL A 8 2.40 8.40 -5.26
C VAL A 8 2.18 7.31 -6.32
N LEU A 9 3.27 6.78 -6.91
CA LEU A 9 3.21 5.69 -7.88
C LEU A 9 2.59 4.42 -7.29
N PHE A 10 3.07 3.98 -6.12
CA PHE A 10 2.51 2.81 -5.45
C PHE A 10 1.04 3.02 -5.09
N SER A 11 0.69 4.20 -4.58
CA SER A 11 -0.70 4.52 -4.24
C SER A 11 -1.62 4.47 -5.47
N ALA A 12 -1.19 5.07 -6.59
CA ALA A 12 -1.95 5.05 -7.84
C ALA A 12 -2.16 3.63 -8.38
N ILE A 13 -1.12 2.78 -8.30
CA ILE A 13 -1.21 1.37 -8.71
C ILE A 13 -2.17 0.59 -7.80
N ILE A 14 -2.06 0.72 -6.47
CA ILE A 14 -2.91 0.02 -5.51
C ILE A 14 -4.38 0.44 -5.65
N ILE A 15 -4.63 1.74 -5.84
CA ILE A 15 -5.98 2.28 -6.08
C ILE A 15 -6.52 1.79 -7.42
N GLY A 16 -5.73 1.83 -8.48
CA GLY A 16 -6.11 1.34 -9.81
C GLY A 16 -6.50 -0.14 -9.80
N ILE A 17 -5.68 -0.99 -9.17
CA ILE A 17 -5.97 -2.42 -9.02
C ILE A 17 -7.23 -2.63 -8.17
N SER A 18 -7.40 -1.88 -7.08
CA SER A 18 -8.60 -1.99 -6.24
C SER A 18 -9.88 -1.58 -6.98
N MET A 19 -9.82 -0.56 -7.84
CA MET A 19 -10.97 -0.13 -8.65
C MET A 19 -11.41 -1.17 -9.68
N ILE A 20 -10.53 -2.05 -10.15
CA ILE A 20 -10.92 -3.19 -11.03
C ILE A 20 -11.93 -4.10 -10.31
N PHE A 21 -11.80 -4.23 -8.98
CA PHE A 21 -12.67 -5.05 -8.15
C PHE A 21 -13.85 -4.28 -7.53
N LYS A 22 -14.25 -3.10 -8.07
CA LYS A 22 -15.33 -2.23 -7.52
C LYS A 22 -16.69 -2.93 -7.30
N ASN A 23 -16.91 -4.07 -7.93
CA ASN A 23 -18.15 -4.83 -7.84
C ASN A 23 -18.14 -5.85 -6.70
N LYS A 24 -16.99 -6.13 -6.08
CA LYS A 24 -16.87 -6.98 -4.90
C LYS A 24 -16.34 -6.15 -3.74
N LYS A 25 -17.27 -5.51 -2.99
CA LYS A 25 -16.98 -4.68 -1.80
C LYS A 25 -15.89 -5.28 -0.88
N PRO A 26 -15.90 -6.58 -0.51
CA PRO A 26 -14.84 -7.11 0.37
C PRO A 26 -13.46 -7.18 -0.31
N VAL A 27 -13.40 -7.48 -1.61
CA VAL A 27 -12.14 -7.64 -2.35
C VAL A 27 -11.43 -6.32 -2.55
N MET A 28 -12.19 -5.23 -2.65
CA MET A 28 -11.66 -3.86 -2.79
C MET A 28 -10.81 -3.42 -1.59
N PHE A 29 -11.13 -3.90 -0.39
CA PHE A 29 -10.34 -3.61 0.83
C PHE A 29 -9.24 -4.64 1.10
N ILE A 30 -9.38 -5.86 0.55
CA ILE A 30 -8.38 -6.93 0.67
C ILE A 30 -7.11 -6.61 -0.10
N ILE A 31 -7.21 -5.92 -1.24
CA ILE A 31 -6.05 -5.59 -2.07
C ILE A 31 -5.09 -4.63 -1.33
N PRO A 32 -5.52 -3.46 -0.84
CA PRO A 32 -4.64 -2.54 -0.12
C PRO A 32 -4.10 -3.11 1.19
N SER A 33 -4.91 -3.90 1.91
CA SER A 33 -4.51 -4.55 3.16
C SER A 33 -3.51 -5.68 2.93
N GLY A 34 -3.66 -6.45 1.85
CA GLY A 34 -2.66 -7.42 1.41
C GLY A 34 -1.31 -6.75 1.11
N PHE A 35 -1.32 -5.63 0.39
CA PHE A 35 -0.09 -4.85 0.17
C PHE A 35 0.50 -4.30 1.48
N ALA A 36 -0.32 -3.92 2.47
CA ALA A 36 0.18 -3.48 3.78
C ALA A 36 0.88 -4.62 4.54
N ILE A 37 0.32 -5.84 4.51
CA ILE A 37 0.93 -7.02 5.11
C ILE A 37 2.27 -7.34 4.42
N VAL A 38 2.31 -7.27 3.09
CA VAL A 38 3.55 -7.45 2.32
C VAL A 38 4.59 -6.40 2.72
N GLY A 39 4.19 -5.13 2.87
CA GLY A 39 5.06 -4.05 3.36
C GLY A 39 5.61 -4.31 4.76
N MET A 40 4.80 -4.83 5.69
CA MET A 40 5.25 -5.22 7.03
C MET A 40 6.25 -6.38 6.99
N VAL A 41 5.99 -7.40 6.17
CA VAL A 41 6.89 -8.56 6.03
C VAL A 41 8.23 -8.12 5.43
N LEU A 42 8.23 -7.28 4.39
CA LEU A 42 9.46 -6.73 3.83
C LEU A 42 10.21 -5.87 4.86
N LEU A 43 9.50 -5.14 5.71
CA LEU A 43 10.11 -4.33 6.77
C LEU A 43 10.84 -5.23 7.78
N ILE A 44 10.19 -6.29 8.27
CA ILE A 44 10.78 -7.27 9.19
C ILE A 44 12.00 -7.96 8.55
N LEU A 45 11.86 -8.41 7.30
CA LEU A 45 12.95 -9.04 6.55
C LEU A 45 14.11 -8.07 6.31
N SER A 46 13.84 -6.78 6.13
CA SER A 46 14.88 -5.77 5.97
C SER A 46 15.75 -5.64 7.22
N PHE A 47 15.17 -5.80 8.41
CA PHE A 47 15.93 -5.82 9.66
C PHE A 47 16.75 -7.11 9.84
N ILE A 48 16.23 -8.24 9.36
CA ILE A 48 16.89 -9.56 9.47
C ILE A 48 18.06 -9.70 8.47
N ILE A 49 17.85 -9.28 7.22
CA ILE A 49 18.80 -9.53 6.12
C ILE A 49 19.79 -8.38 5.93
N GLY A 50 19.36 -7.13 6.18
CA GLY A 50 20.14 -5.96 5.77
C GLY A 50 21.15 -5.43 6.77
N GLY A 51 21.01 -5.72 8.07
CA GLY A 51 21.65 -4.93 9.13
C GLY A 51 21.40 -3.42 8.92
N PHE A 52 22.15 -2.54 9.59
CA PHE A 52 22.05 -1.08 9.40
C PHE A 52 22.27 -0.59 7.93
N SER A 53 22.65 -1.49 7.01
CA SER A 53 22.85 -1.25 5.57
C SER A 53 21.58 -1.46 4.72
N GLY A 54 20.50 -2.02 5.31
CA GLY A 54 19.18 -2.21 4.67
C GLY A 54 18.39 -0.92 4.43
N MET A 55 19.04 0.23 4.32
CA MET A 55 18.40 1.56 4.24
C MET A 55 17.51 1.70 2.99
N GLY A 56 17.84 1.00 1.90
CA GLY A 56 17.00 0.95 0.69
C GLY A 56 15.73 0.12 0.89
N MET A 57 15.85 -1.11 1.41
CA MET A 57 14.71 -2.01 1.64
C MET A 57 13.73 -1.44 2.68
N THR A 58 14.24 -0.81 3.73
CA THR A 58 13.40 -0.09 4.70
C THR A 58 12.64 1.07 4.06
N MET A 59 13.28 1.88 3.20
CA MET A 59 12.59 2.95 2.47
C MET A 59 11.45 2.42 1.60
N TYR A 60 11.67 1.34 0.85
CA TYR A 60 10.63 0.74 0.02
C TYR A 60 9.46 0.21 0.85
N SER A 61 9.75 -0.48 1.97
CA SER A 61 8.70 -0.95 2.88
C SER A 61 7.87 0.18 3.47
N ILE A 62 8.53 1.25 3.93
CA ILE A 62 7.84 2.42 4.51
C ILE A 62 7.00 3.13 3.44
N ALA A 63 7.54 3.30 2.23
CA ALA A 63 6.79 3.89 1.12
C ALA A 63 5.54 3.07 0.78
N LEU A 64 5.68 1.74 0.76
CA LEU A 64 4.61 0.81 0.46
C LEU A 64 3.52 0.84 1.56
N LEU A 65 3.91 0.89 2.83
CA LEU A 65 2.99 1.04 3.97
C LEU A 65 2.20 2.36 3.92
N ILE A 66 2.87 3.48 3.68
CA ILE A 66 2.22 4.79 3.54
C ILE A 66 1.25 4.79 2.35
N SER A 67 1.67 4.20 1.22
CA SER A 67 0.83 4.12 0.02
C SER A 67 -0.42 3.24 0.22
N SER A 68 -0.29 2.12 0.94
CA SER A 68 -1.41 1.23 1.29
C SER A 68 -2.39 1.91 2.23
N ALA A 69 -1.90 2.65 3.23
CA ALA A 69 -2.75 3.43 4.13
C ALA A 69 -3.53 4.52 3.36
N ALA A 70 -2.84 5.27 2.48
CA ALA A 70 -3.49 6.25 1.61
C ALA A 70 -4.53 5.60 0.68
N ALA A 71 -4.20 4.47 0.07
CA ALA A 71 -5.12 3.74 -0.79
C ALA A 71 -6.36 3.24 -0.01
N LEU A 72 -6.19 2.71 1.20
CA LEU A 72 -7.31 2.34 2.08
C LEU A 72 -8.23 3.52 2.36
N ILE A 73 -7.68 4.70 2.68
CA ILE A 73 -8.48 5.90 2.94
C ILE A 73 -9.32 6.23 1.69
N VAL A 74 -8.69 6.32 0.51
CA VAL A 74 -9.38 6.64 -0.75
C VAL A 74 -10.47 5.62 -1.08
N ILE A 75 -10.16 4.33 -0.96
CA ILE A 75 -11.09 3.24 -1.25
C ILE A 75 -12.25 3.22 -0.26
N THR A 76 -12.01 3.56 1.01
CA THR A 76 -13.07 3.70 2.02
C THR A 76 -14.02 4.82 1.64
N PHE A 77 -13.52 5.97 1.20
CA PHE A 77 -14.35 7.08 0.70
C PHE A 77 -15.20 6.65 -0.50
N PHE A 78 -14.61 5.99 -1.50
CA PHE A 78 -15.35 5.47 -2.67
C PHE A 78 -16.38 4.39 -2.29
N GLY A 79 -16.02 3.50 -1.37
CA GLY A 79 -16.90 2.45 -0.86
C GLY A 79 -18.10 3.01 -0.10
N PHE A 80 -17.89 4.08 0.67
CA PHE A 80 -18.93 4.80 1.42
C PHE A 80 -19.86 5.55 0.47
N LEU A 81 -19.32 6.29 -0.51
CA LEU A 81 -20.08 7.02 -1.54
C LEU A 81 -20.95 6.13 -2.42
N LYS A 82 -20.55 4.88 -2.68
CA LYS A 82 -21.36 3.90 -3.44
C LYS A 82 -22.38 3.17 -2.56
N SER A 83 -22.28 3.28 -1.24
CA SER A 83 -23.19 2.60 -0.30
C SER A 83 -24.28 3.51 0.27
N ALA A 84 -24.18 4.83 0.04
CA ALA A 84 -25.24 5.82 0.24
C ALA A 84 -26.07 5.97 -1.04
#